data_AF-A0A0S2EIN7-F1
#
_entry.id   AF-A0A0S2EIN7-F1
#
_cell.length_a   1.000
_cell.length_b   1.000
_cell.length_c   1.000
_cell.angle_alpha   90.00
_cell.angle_beta   90.00
_cell.angle_gamma   90.00
#
_symmetry.space_group_name_H-M   'P 1'
#
loop_
_entity.id
_entity.type
_entity.pdbx_description
1 polymer ?
#
loop_
_entity_poly.entity_id
_entity_poly.type
_entity_poly.pdbx_seq_one_letter_code
_entity_poly.pdbx_strand_id
1 'polypeptide(L)'
;MQQTLALTALLVADYDEALRFYVGVLGFERMEDRALSPDKRWVVVRPKGAASGGLLLAKAADARQRAGIGDQAGGRAGGSSCFSRPTISSATMPLISSVASCSRTRRDTSPMAASRCSAISTAIAGT
;
A
#
# COMPACT_ATOMS: atom_id res chain seq x y z
N MET A 1 -11.54 -34.13 8.21
CA MET A 1 -10.56 -33.61 7.23
C MET A 1 -10.30 -32.14 7.51
N GLN A 2 -9.05 -31.70 7.54
CA GLN A 2 -8.70 -30.29 7.72
C GLN A 2 -8.75 -29.60 6.35
N GLN A 3 -9.56 -28.55 6.20
CA GLN A 3 -9.64 -27.76 4.96
C GLN A 3 -8.93 -26.42 5.16
N THR A 4 -8.21 -25.98 4.15
CA THR A 4 -7.48 -24.69 4.17
C THR A 4 -7.65 -23.96 2.84
N LEU A 5 -7.59 -22.64 2.87
CA LEU A 5 -7.55 -21.83 1.66
C LEU A 5 -6.14 -21.89 1.08
N ALA A 6 -6.02 -22.37 -0.16
CA ALA A 6 -4.73 -22.54 -0.81
C ALA A 6 -4.11 -21.19 -1.20
N LEU A 7 -4.84 -20.35 -1.94
CA LEU A 7 -4.37 -19.06 -2.43
C LEU A 7 -5.49 -18.02 -2.39
N THR A 8 -5.15 -16.80 -2.01
CA THR A 8 -6.05 -15.64 -2.09
C THR A 8 -5.48 -14.64 -3.09
N ALA A 9 -6.29 -14.26 -4.08
CA ALA A 9 -5.89 -13.30 -5.09
C ALA A 9 -5.94 -11.87 -4.54
N LEU A 10 -4.87 -11.11 -4.78
CA LEU A 10 -4.77 -9.71 -4.42
C LEU A 10 -4.48 -8.87 -5.67
N LEU A 11 -5.34 -7.91 -5.95
CA LEU A 11 -5.11 -6.95 -7.04
C LEU A 11 -3.96 -6.01 -6.69
N VAL A 12 -3.01 -5.89 -7.60
CA VAL A 12 -1.84 -5.01 -7.51
C VAL A 12 -1.71 -4.13 -8.75
N ALA A 13 -1.08 -2.97 -8.59
CA ALA A 13 -0.81 -2.06 -9.70
C ALA A 13 0.34 -2.59 -10.58
N ASP A 14 1.41 -3.08 -9.93
CA ASP A 14 2.57 -3.65 -10.58
C ASP A 14 3.18 -4.80 -9.77
N TYR A 15 3.75 -5.79 -10.47
CA TYR A 15 4.33 -6.97 -9.83
C TYR A 15 5.61 -6.66 -9.07
N ASP A 16 6.50 -5.85 -9.64
CA ASP A 16 7.82 -5.59 -9.07
C ASP A 16 7.69 -4.68 -7.83
N GLU A 17 6.77 -3.71 -7.90
CA GLU A 17 6.39 -2.90 -6.73
C GLU A 17 5.82 -3.77 -5.60
N ALA A 18 4.89 -4.67 -5.93
CA ALA A 18 4.30 -5.56 -4.93
C ALA A 18 5.34 -6.51 -4.34
N LEU A 19 6.21 -7.12 -5.15
CA LEU A 19 7.29 -7.99 -4.67
C LEU A 19 8.25 -7.25 -3.73
N ARG A 20 8.66 -6.03 -4.08
CA ARG A 20 9.51 -5.20 -3.22
C ARG A 20 8.86 -4.95 -1.86
N PHE A 21 7.55 -4.73 -1.81
CA PHE A 21 6.84 -4.54 -0.56
C PHE A 21 6.66 -5.86 0.22
N TYR A 22 6.06 -6.88 -0.38
CA TYR A 22 5.75 -8.14 0.31
C TYR A 22 7.01 -8.91 0.70
N VAL A 23 7.97 -9.06 -0.21
CA VAL A 23 9.21 -9.81 0.05
C VAL A 23 10.23 -8.93 0.79
N GLY A 24 10.41 -7.67 0.35
CA GLY A 24 11.44 -6.80 0.91
C GLY A 24 11.06 -6.18 2.26
N VAL A 25 9.85 -5.62 2.39
CA VAL A 25 9.43 -4.90 3.61
C VAL A 25 8.76 -5.83 4.61
N LEU A 26 7.79 -6.64 4.17
CA LEU A 26 7.07 -7.57 5.05
C LEU A 26 7.82 -8.89 5.28
N GLY A 27 8.87 -9.15 4.51
CA GLY A 27 9.71 -10.33 4.68
C GLY A 27 9.04 -11.64 4.23
N PHE A 28 8.04 -11.59 3.35
CA PHE A 28 7.42 -12.79 2.79
C PHE A 28 8.38 -13.56 1.89
N GLU A 29 8.13 -14.85 1.71
CA GLU A 29 8.82 -15.70 0.74
C GLU A 29 8.09 -15.68 -0.60
N ARG A 30 8.86 -15.52 -1.69
CA ARG A 30 8.38 -15.73 -3.06
C ARG A 30 8.40 -17.23 -3.36
N MET A 31 7.22 -17.83 -3.51
CA MET A 31 7.08 -19.25 -3.79
C MET A 31 7.17 -19.57 -5.28
N GLU A 32 6.48 -18.78 -6.09
CA GLU A 32 6.44 -18.96 -7.53
C GLU A 32 6.49 -17.60 -8.21
N ASP A 33 7.19 -17.55 -9.33
CA ASP A 33 7.27 -16.41 -10.22
C ASP A 33 7.48 -16.92 -11.64
N ARG A 34 6.38 -17.12 -12.36
CA ARG A 34 6.38 -17.67 -13.72
C ARG A 34 5.63 -16.75 -14.68
N ALA A 35 6.22 -16.49 -15.83
CA ALA A 35 5.54 -15.76 -16.90
C ALA A 35 4.47 -16.65 -17.54
N LEU A 36 3.25 -16.12 -17.72
CA LEU A 36 2.17 -16.78 -18.46
C LEU A 36 1.98 -16.15 -19.84
N SER A 37 2.21 -14.85 -19.95
CA SER A 37 2.05 -14.04 -21.16
C SER A 37 2.97 -12.82 -21.03
N PRO A 38 3.25 -12.05 -22.11
CA PRO A 38 4.11 -10.87 -22.05
C PRO A 38 3.77 -9.91 -20.89
N ASP A 39 2.47 -9.72 -20.61
CA ASP A 39 2.01 -8.78 -19.57
C ASP A 39 1.50 -9.46 -18.29
N LYS A 40 1.49 -10.80 -18.23
CA LYS A 40 0.88 -11.57 -17.12
C LYS A 40 1.88 -12.52 -16.49
N ARG A 41 2.08 -12.37 -15.18
CA ARG A 41 2.91 -13.24 -14.36
C ARG A 41 2.04 -13.92 -13.31
N TRP A 42 2.38 -15.16 -12.99
CA TRP A 42 1.84 -15.89 -11.86
C TRP A 42 2.86 -15.79 -10.73
N VAL A 43 2.55 -14.92 -9.77
CA VAL A 43 3.44 -14.60 -8.65
C VAL A 43 2.75 -14.94 -7.35
N VAL A 44 3.30 -15.90 -6.62
CA VAL A 44 2.77 -16.34 -5.33
C VAL A 44 3.77 -15.97 -4.23
N VAL A 45 3.27 -15.28 -3.21
CA VAL A 45 4.04 -14.95 -2.00
C VAL A 45 3.36 -15.52 -0.77
N ARG A 46 4.14 -15.91 0.22
CA ARG A 46 3.62 -16.41 1.51
C ARG A 46 4.39 -15.85 2.70
N PRO A 47 3.77 -15.71 3.87
CA PRO A 47 4.51 -15.45 5.10
C PRO A 47 5.54 -16.56 5.38
N LYS A 48 6.69 -16.19 5.95
CA LYS A 48 7.72 -17.17 6.37
C LYS A 48 7.14 -18.12 7.42
N GLY A 49 7.43 -19.42 7.26
CA GLY A 49 6.96 -20.45 8.19
C GLY A 49 5.47 -20.81 8.07
N ALA A 50 4.73 -20.23 7.12
CA ALA A 50 3.36 -20.64 6.85
C ALA A 50 3.34 -22.05 6.24
N ALA A 51 2.63 -22.98 6.90
CA ALA A 51 2.48 -24.36 6.43
C ALA A 51 1.55 -24.49 5.21
N SER A 52 0.60 -23.56 5.06
CA SER A 52 -0.34 -23.50 3.93
C SER A 52 -0.83 -22.07 3.72
N GLY A 53 -1.46 -21.84 2.56
CA GLY A 53 -1.94 -20.52 2.19
C GLY A 53 -0.88 -19.66 1.49
N GLY A 54 -1.35 -18.64 0.78
CA GLY A 54 -0.50 -17.69 0.08
C GLY A 54 -1.32 -16.60 -0.60
N LEU A 55 -0.63 -15.53 -0.99
CA LEU A 55 -1.20 -14.47 -1.79
C LEU A 55 -0.74 -14.63 -3.24
N LEU A 56 -1.71 -14.71 -4.14
CA LEU A 56 -1.48 -14.60 -5.58
C LEU A 56 -1.57 -13.12 -5.95
N LEU A 57 -0.46 -12.54 -6.38
CA LEU A 57 -0.43 -11.16 -6.84
C LEU A 57 -0.99 -11.12 -8.26
N ALA A 58 -2.09 -10.40 -8.45
CA ALA A 58 -2.78 -10.27 -9.74
C ALA A 58 -2.69 -8.82 -10.21
N LYS A 59 -1.88 -8.56 -11.24
CA LYS A 59 -1.77 -7.21 -11.81
C LYS A 59 -3.09 -6.82 -12.48
N ALA A 60 -3.60 -5.62 -12.16
CA ALA A 60 -4.81 -5.09 -12.75
C ALA A 60 -4.64 -4.79 -14.24
N ALA A 61 -5.49 -5.37 -15.09
CA ALA A 61 -5.49 -5.21 -16.54
C ALA A 61 -6.39 -4.06 -16.99
N ASP A 62 -7.55 -3.86 -16.34
CA ASP A 62 -8.57 -2.89 -16.76
C ASP A 62 -8.85 -1.81 -15.70
N ALA A 63 -9.62 -0.78 -16.09
CA ALA A 63 -9.96 0.35 -15.23
C ALA A 63 -10.77 -0.06 -13.98
N ARG A 64 -11.64 -1.06 -14.09
CA ARG A 64 -12.44 -1.56 -12.97
C ARG A 64 -11.54 -2.25 -11.94
N GLN A 65 -10.60 -3.08 -12.38
CA GLN A 65 -9.64 -3.74 -11.52
C GLN A 65 -8.71 -2.74 -10.85
N ARG A 66 -8.26 -1.71 -11.57
CA ARG A 66 -7.44 -0.63 -11.00
C ARG A 66 -8.18 0.14 -9.91
N ALA A 67 -9.46 0.45 -10.13
CA ALA A 67 -10.31 1.07 -9.12
C ALA A 67 -10.52 0.20 -7.88
N GLY A 68 -10.42 -1.13 -8.01
CA GLY A 68 -10.49 -2.07 -6.90
C GLY A 68 -9.19 -2.25 -6.09
N ILE A 69 -8.07 -1.66 -6.52
CA ILE A 69 -6.82 -1.71 -5.76
C ILE A 69 -6.99 -0.85 -4.49
N GLY A 70 -6.79 -1.45 -3.33
CA GLY A 70 -7.02 -0.81 -2.02
C GLY A 70 -8.46 -0.96 -1.50
N ASP A 71 -9.39 -1.42 -2.35
CA ASP A 71 -10.79 -1.67 -2.00
C ASP A 71 -11.17 -3.16 -2.04
N GLN A 72 -10.19 -4.05 -1.84
CA GLN A 72 -10.39 -5.50 -1.93
C GLN A 72 -11.32 -6.06 -0.84
N ALA A 73 -11.63 -5.26 0.20
CA ALA A 73 -12.54 -5.60 1.30
C ALA A 73 -13.87 -4.82 1.27
N GLY A 74 -14.18 -4.12 0.17
CA GLY A 74 -15.42 -3.35 0.02
C GLY A 74 -15.55 -2.23 1.05
N GLY A 75 -14.49 -1.46 1.25
CA GLY A 75 -14.45 -0.27 2.10
C GLY A 75 -14.32 -0.56 3.60
N ARG A 76 -14.34 -1.82 4.04
CA ARG A 76 -14.30 -2.17 5.47
C ARG A 76 -12.91 -2.16 6.09
N ALA A 77 -11.88 -2.47 5.30
CA ALA A 77 -10.49 -2.25 5.69
C ALA A 77 -9.99 -1.03 4.92
N GLY A 78 -9.44 -0.03 5.62
CA GLY A 78 -9.07 1.30 5.08
C GLY A 78 -7.89 1.32 4.10
N GLY A 79 -7.84 0.37 3.15
CA GLY A 79 -6.78 0.22 2.15
C GLY A 79 -6.77 1.30 1.07
N SER A 80 -7.82 2.14 0.97
CA SER A 80 -7.90 3.20 -0.05
C SER A 80 -6.89 4.34 0.14
N SER A 81 -6.30 4.50 1.33
CA SER A 81 -5.38 5.63 1.61
C SER A 81 -3.90 5.28 1.65
N CYS A 82 -3.52 4.02 1.90
CA CYS A 82 -2.11 3.67 2.11
C CYS A 82 -1.36 3.29 0.83
N PHE A 83 -2.05 2.86 -0.23
CA PHE A 83 -1.40 2.39 -1.47
C PHE A 83 -1.36 3.45 -2.59
N SER A 84 -2.08 4.56 -2.42
CA SER A 84 -2.04 5.72 -3.32
C SER A 84 -0.86 6.63 -2.93
N ARG A 85 0.35 6.28 -3.43
CA ARG A 85 1.59 7.10 -3.52
C ARG A 85 1.65 8.41 -2.70
N PRO A 86 2.71 8.62 -1.89
CA PRO A 86 3.59 9.75 -2.13
C PRO A 86 4.50 9.39 -3.31
N THR A 87 4.44 10.17 -4.38
CA THR A 87 5.58 10.27 -5.31
C THR A 87 6.84 10.54 -4.50
N ILE A 88 7.76 9.56 -4.43
CA ILE A 88 9.16 9.85 -4.15
C ILE A 88 9.68 10.53 -5.42
N SER A 89 9.40 11.83 -5.51
CA SER A 89 10.10 12.71 -6.43
C SER A 89 11.52 12.82 -5.90
N SER A 90 12.48 12.39 -6.71
CA SER A 90 13.90 12.71 -6.58
C SER A 90 14.06 14.24 -6.58
N ALA A 91 13.90 14.86 -5.42
CA ALA A 91 14.27 16.25 -5.18
C ALA A 91 15.20 16.25 -3.97
N THR A 92 16.48 16.48 -4.26
CA THR A 92 17.49 17.15 -3.43
C THR A 92 17.22 17.12 -1.93
N MET A 93 17.99 16.31 -1.20
CA MET A 93 18.14 16.43 0.27
C MET A 93 18.62 17.84 0.63
N PRO A 94 17.90 18.61 1.46
CA PRO A 94 18.55 19.44 2.45
C PRO A 94 18.64 18.65 3.75
N LEU A 95 19.86 18.53 4.27
CA LEU A 95 20.14 18.10 5.63
C LEU A 95 19.45 19.05 6.60
N ILE A 96 18.27 18.70 7.10
CA ILE A 96 17.72 19.30 8.31
C ILE A 96 17.11 18.18 9.16
N SER A 97 17.79 17.93 10.28
CA SER A 97 17.35 17.09 11.37
C SER A 97 16.02 17.62 11.91
N SER A 98 14.91 16.93 11.60
CA SER A 98 13.66 17.10 12.33
C SER A 98 12.96 15.75 12.43
N VAL A 99 13.06 15.18 13.61
CA VAL A 99 12.34 13.99 14.07
C VAL A 99 10.86 14.33 14.12
N ALA A 100 10.15 14.14 13.01
CA ALA A 100 8.70 14.11 13.00
C ALA A 100 8.25 12.77 13.59
N SER A 101 8.14 12.74 14.92
CA SER A 101 7.41 11.73 15.67
C SER A 101 5.97 11.70 15.15
N CYS A 102 5.68 10.75 14.26
CA CYS A 102 4.33 10.51 13.77
C CYS A 102 3.57 9.76 14.87
N SER A 103 3.21 10.49 15.93
CA SER A 103 2.35 9.99 17.00
C SER A 103 1.01 9.60 16.40
N ARG A 104 0.74 8.29 16.43
CA ARG A 104 -0.51 7.61 16.12
C ARG A 104 -1.68 8.23 16.89
N THR A 105 -2.32 9.26 16.35
CA THR A 105 -3.62 9.74 16.84
C THR A 105 -4.69 8.74 16.41
N ARG A 106 -5.22 8.01 17.39
CA ARG A 106 -6.50 7.29 17.29
C ARG A 106 -7.52 8.26 16.70
N ARG A 107 -8.12 7.90 15.56
CA ARG A 107 -9.33 8.55 15.09
C ARG A 107 -10.46 8.10 16.00
N ASP A 108 -10.76 8.91 17.00
CA ASP A 108 -12.10 8.93 17.60
C ASP A 108 -13.09 9.33 16.51
N THR A 109 -14.06 8.45 16.31
CA THR A 109 -15.21 8.65 15.46
C THR A 109 -16.16 9.66 16.11
N SER A 110 -16.29 10.85 15.53
CA SER A 110 -17.50 11.66 15.71
C SER A 110 -17.70 12.62 14.52
N PRO A 111 -18.93 12.78 13.99
CA PRO A 111 -19.21 13.63 12.83
C PRO A 111 -19.48 15.08 13.25
N MET A 112 -19.39 15.99 12.27
CA MET A 112 -19.70 17.43 12.31
C MET A 112 -18.60 18.37 12.83
N ALA A 113 -17.92 19.03 11.89
CA ALA A 113 -17.94 20.50 11.77
C ALA A 113 -17.01 20.95 10.62
N ALA A 114 -17.61 21.49 9.56
CA ALA A 114 -16.90 22.30 8.58
C ALA A 114 -16.52 23.63 9.25
N SER A 115 -15.23 23.95 9.35
CA SER A 115 -14.78 25.31 9.65
C SER A 115 -13.42 25.60 9.03
N ARG A 116 -13.48 26.29 7.88
CA ARG A 116 -12.61 27.38 7.43
C ARG A 116 -11.19 27.41 8.00
N CYS A 117 -10.22 26.91 7.23
CA CYS A 117 -8.82 27.32 7.36
C CYS A 117 -8.61 28.64 6.62
N SER A 118 -8.67 29.76 7.36
CA SER A 118 -8.11 31.03 6.90
C SER A 118 -6.62 31.03 7.20
N ALA A 119 -5.81 31.10 6.14
CA ALA A 119 -4.37 31.29 6.25
C ALA A 119 -4.08 32.65 6.88
N ILE A 120 -3.43 32.65 8.05
CA ILE A 120 -2.80 33.84 8.61
C ILE A 120 -1.34 33.83 8.15
N SER A 121 -1.07 34.76 7.24
CA SER A 121 0.25 35.23 6.86
C SER A 121 0.87 35.99 8.04
N THR A 122 2.09 35.63 8.44
CA THR A 122 2.97 36.54 9.19
C THR A 122 4.36 36.47 8.58
N ALA A 123 4.79 37.63 8.09
CA ALA A 123 6.09 37.93 7.56
C ALA A 123 7.20 37.74 8.61
N ILE A 124 8.38 37.33 8.16
CA ILE A 124 9.62 37.47 8.91
C ILE A 124 10.50 38.42 8.09
N ALA A 125 10.57 39.67 8.55
CA ALA A 125 11.56 40.63 8.11
C ALA A 125 12.88 40.33 8.82
N GLY A 126 13.98 40.42 8.09
CA GLY A 126 15.33 40.31 8.64
C GLY A 126 16.37 40.50 7.54
N THR A 127 16.64 41.75 7.17
CA THR A 127 17.94 42.44 7.26
C THR A 127 17.73 43.88 6.79
#